data_AF-A0A7J6I077-F1
#
_entry.id   AF-A0A7J6I077-F1
#
_cell.length_a   1.000
_cell.length_b   1.000
_cell.length_c   1.000
_cell.angle_alpha   90.00
_cell.angle_beta   90.00
_cell.angle_gamma   90.00
#
_symmetry.space_group_name_H-M   'P 1'
#
loop_
_entity.id
_entity.type
_entity.pdbx_description
1 polymer ?
#
loop_
_entity_poly.entity_id
_entity_poly.type
_entity_poly.pdbx_seq_one_letter_code
_entity_poly.pdbx_strand_id
1 'polypeptide(L)'
;MVTANRFWSQIFGVAFSNKRWLHFFMLFVLVTSLWMSALGVVGLALNLRAYDFLSQEIRAAEDPEFETFYTKNILLNEGIRAWMAAQDQPHENLIFPEEVLPPLAGRDQETTGLAWWAGNARLINLSGKLLGAHVAHAGLIVFWAGAMNLFEVAHFVPEKPMYDQGLILLPHLATLGWGVGPGCEVLDTFPYFVSGVLHLISSAVLGFGSIYHALLGPETLEESFPFFGYVWKDRNKMTTILGIHLILLGIGAFLLFFKALYFGGVYDTWAPGGGDLRKITNLTLSPSIVFGYLLKSPYGGEGWIVSVDDLEDIIGGHVWLGSICILGGIWHILTKPFAWARRAIVWSGEAYLSYSLGALSVFGFIACCFVWFNNTAYLREVIFGGETMRFWDLRAPWLEPLRGPNGLDLSRLKKDIQPWQERRSAKYMTHAPLGSLNSVGGVATEINAVNYVSPRSWLATSHFVLGFFLFVGHLWHSGRARAAAAGFEKGIDRDLEPILFMTPLN
;
A
#
# COMPACT_ATOMS: atom_id res chain seq x y z
N MET A 1 27.67 21.73 7.62
CA MET A 1 27.04 20.90 8.68
C MET A 1 26.48 21.72 9.86
N VAL A 2 27.21 22.70 10.42
CA VAL A 2 26.77 23.47 11.61
C VAL A 2 25.53 24.36 11.35
N THR A 3 25.36 24.89 10.14
CA THR A 3 24.24 25.78 9.78
C THR A 3 22.91 25.05 9.60
N ALA A 4 22.92 23.81 9.11
CA ALA A 4 21.73 22.98 8.95
C ALA A 4 21.17 22.52 10.30
N ASN A 5 22.03 22.12 11.24
CA ASN A 5 21.61 21.77 12.60
C ASN A 5 20.94 22.95 13.33
N ARG A 6 21.40 24.18 13.08
CA ARG A 6 20.79 25.38 13.69
C ARG A 6 19.40 25.68 13.11
N PHE A 7 19.23 25.49 11.79
CA PHE A 7 17.94 25.64 11.12
C PHE A 7 16.92 24.58 11.58
N TRP A 8 17.34 23.31 11.65
CA TRP A 8 16.48 22.21 12.14
C TRP A 8 16.15 22.36 13.63
N SER A 9 17.11 22.73 14.47
CA SER A 9 16.87 23.00 15.90
C SER A 9 15.88 24.15 16.11
N GLN A 10 15.92 25.19 15.27
CA GLN A 10 14.95 26.29 15.32
C GLN A 10 13.56 25.86 14.85
N ILE A 11 13.47 25.04 13.79
CA ILE A 11 12.19 24.46 13.33
C ILE A 11 11.59 23.56 14.40
N PHE A 12 12.37 22.66 15.00
CA PHE A 12 11.90 21.79 16.07
C PHE A 12 11.53 22.61 17.33
N GLY A 13 12.31 23.63 17.70
CA GLY A 13 11.99 24.53 18.81
C GLY A 13 10.66 25.28 18.61
N VAL A 14 10.35 25.70 17.38
CA VAL A 14 9.07 26.33 17.04
C VAL A 14 7.93 25.30 16.97
N ALA A 15 8.19 24.10 16.45
CA ALA A 15 7.20 23.03 16.34
C ALA A 15 6.76 22.45 17.70
N PHE A 16 7.68 22.33 18.66
CA PHE A 16 7.39 21.78 19.99
C PHE A 16 6.94 22.83 21.04
N SER A 17 7.10 24.12 20.77
CA SER A 17 6.67 25.18 21.69
C SER A 17 5.21 25.61 21.54
N ASN A 18 4.54 25.22 20.45
CA ASN A 18 3.15 25.58 20.20
C ASN A 18 2.31 24.33 19.87
N LYS A 19 1.34 24.01 20.74
CA LYS A 19 0.43 22.87 20.58
C LYS A 19 -0.26 22.84 19.22
N ARG A 20 -0.53 23.99 18.59
CA ARG A 20 -1.15 24.07 17.25
C ARG A 20 -0.19 23.67 16.11
N TRP A 21 1.10 23.99 16.24
CA TRP A 21 2.12 23.60 15.26
C TRP A 21 2.50 22.12 15.38
N LEU A 22 2.51 21.58 16.60
CA LEU A 22 2.65 20.14 16.82
C LEU A 22 1.50 19.36 16.15
N HIS A 23 0.25 19.81 16.30
CA HIS A 23 -0.89 19.20 15.60
C HIS A 23 -0.80 19.36 14.07
N PHE A 24 -0.32 20.50 13.56
CA PHE A 24 -0.07 20.68 12.11
C PHE A 24 1.00 19.74 11.57
N PHE A 25 2.12 19.57 12.28
CA PHE A 25 3.18 18.62 11.90
C PHE A 25 2.74 17.16 12.02
N MET A 26 2.00 16.81 13.06
CA MET A 26 1.39 15.48 13.19
C MET A 26 0.43 15.20 12.03
N LEU A 27 -0.38 16.18 11.60
CA LEU A 27 -1.31 16.01 10.47
C LEU A 27 -0.58 15.93 9.11
N PHE A 28 0.41 16.80 8.87
CA PHE A 28 1.13 16.90 7.61
C PHE A 28 2.05 15.70 7.36
N VAL A 29 2.75 15.23 8.40
CA VAL A 29 3.61 14.05 8.31
C VAL A 29 2.80 12.76 8.18
N LEU A 30 1.64 12.64 8.85
CA LEU A 30 0.73 11.50 8.66
C LEU A 30 0.25 11.41 7.21
N VAL A 31 -0.20 12.50 6.60
CA VAL A 31 -0.76 12.47 5.23
C VAL A 31 0.32 12.18 4.19
N THR A 32 1.50 12.79 4.31
CA THR A 32 2.59 12.58 3.34
C THR A 32 3.24 11.21 3.51
N SER A 33 3.27 10.66 4.72
CA SER A 33 3.90 9.37 5.01
C SER A 33 2.94 8.18 4.81
N LEU A 34 1.62 8.33 5.02
CA LEU A 34 0.60 7.34 4.63
C LEU A 34 0.62 7.08 3.11
N TRP A 35 0.96 8.11 2.32
CA TRP A 35 1.04 8.03 0.86
C TRP A 35 2.20 7.17 0.33
N MET A 36 3.32 7.09 1.08
CA MET A 36 4.52 6.34 0.63
C MET A 36 4.63 4.94 1.23
N SER A 37 3.72 4.57 2.13
CA SER A 37 3.92 3.41 3.01
C SER A 37 2.85 2.33 2.86
N ALA A 38 1.73 2.60 2.18
CA ALA A 38 0.64 1.63 1.93
C ALA A 38 1.06 0.33 1.19
N LEU A 39 2.30 0.25 0.68
CA LEU A 39 2.86 -0.94 0.02
C LEU A 39 3.59 -1.91 0.98
N GLY A 40 3.74 -1.56 2.27
CA GLY A 40 4.79 -2.13 3.10
C GLY A 40 4.49 -3.29 4.03
N VAL A 41 3.28 -3.35 4.59
CA VAL A 41 3.08 -4.14 5.82
C VAL A 41 3.06 -5.66 5.58
N VAL A 42 2.80 -6.12 4.35
CA VAL A 42 2.79 -7.56 4.02
C VAL A 42 4.11 -8.05 3.41
N GLY A 43 4.96 -7.14 2.95
CA GLY A 43 6.34 -7.47 2.60
C GLY A 43 7.10 -8.06 3.79
N LEU A 44 6.81 -7.63 5.03
CA LEU A 44 7.48 -8.13 6.24
C LEU A 44 7.09 -9.58 6.58
N ALA A 45 5.81 -9.96 6.47
CA ALA A 45 5.35 -11.31 6.81
C ALA A 45 5.77 -12.36 5.78
N LEU A 46 5.89 -11.98 4.51
CA LEU A 46 6.36 -12.87 3.43
C LEU A 46 7.89 -12.86 3.29
N ASN A 47 8.58 -11.71 3.45
CA ASN A 47 10.04 -11.68 3.41
C ASN A 47 10.68 -12.34 4.63
N LEU A 48 10.12 -12.23 5.84
CA LEU A 48 10.71 -12.91 7.00
C LEU A 48 10.60 -14.44 6.87
N ARG A 49 9.51 -14.98 6.31
CA ARG A 49 9.39 -16.42 6.01
C ARG A 49 10.25 -16.87 4.84
N ALA A 50 10.35 -16.06 3.78
CA ALA A 50 11.23 -16.37 2.65
C ALA A 50 12.71 -16.29 3.04
N TYR A 51 13.08 -15.37 3.92
CA TYR A 51 14.45 -15.21 4.44
C TYR A 51 14.83 -16.34 5.42
N ASP A 52 13.94 -16.73 6.33
CA ASP A 52 14.16 -17.91 7.17
C ASP A 52 14.34 -19.17 6.31
N PHE A 53 13.54 -19.31 5.24
CA PHE A 53 13.63 -20.44 4.30
C PHE A 53 14.93 -20.42 3.45
N LEU A 54 15.31 -19.26 2.89
CA LEU A 54 16.55 -19.09 2.11
C LEU A 54 17.81 -19.27 2.96
N SER A 55 17.81 -18.81 4.22
CA SER A 55 18.96 -19.02 5.12
C SER A 55 19.13 -20.50 5.52
N GLN A 56 18.04 -21.27 5.53
CA GLN A 56 18.05 -22.70 5.84
C GLN A 56 18.58 -23.53 4.67
N GLU A 57 18.22 -23.19 3.43
CA GLU A 57 18.73 -23.86 2.22
C GLU A 57 20.23 -23.61 1.98
N ILE A 58 20.71 -22.38 2.20
CA ILE A 58 22.14 -22.05 2.07
C ILE A 58 22.98 -22.83 3.09
N ARG A 59 22.47 -23.03 4.31
CA ARG A 59 23.14 -23.84 5.35
C ARG A 59 23.07 -25.34 5.07
N ALA A 60 22.01 -25.81 4.43
CA ALA A 60 21.86 -27.22 4.04
C ALA A 60 22.77 -27.59 2.84
N ALA A 61 23.11 -26.63 1.98
CA ALA A 61 24.05 -26.84 0.88
C ALA A 61 25.52 -26.95 1.33
N GLU A 62 25.85 -26.47 2.54
CA GLU A 62 27.22 -26.47 3.09
C GLU A 62 27.52 -27.65 4.03
N ASP A 63 26.51 -28.42 4.47
CA ASP A 63 26.68 -29.48 5.46
C ASP A 63 25.98 -30.81 5.06
N PRO A 64 26.73 -31.87 4.72
CA PRO A 64 26.18 -33.19 4.41
C PRO A 64 25.43 -33.89 5.57
N GLU A 65 25.50 -33.39 6.81
CA GLU A 65 24.78 -33.98 7.96
C GLU A 65 23.34 -33.46 8.14
N PHE A 66 22.86 -32.60 7.22
CA PHE A 66 21.56 -31.93 7.34
C PHE A 66 20.33 -32.86 7.17
N GLU A 67 20.51 -34.13 6.79
CA GLU A 67 19.42 -35.14 6.77
C GLU A 67 18.81 -35.40 8.17
N THR A 68 19.46 -34.97 9.25
CA THR A 68 18.94 -35.16 10.62
C THR A 68 17.84 -34.15 11.02
N PHE A 69 17.46 -33.20 10.17
CA PHE A 69 16.47 -32.16 10.53
C PHE A 69 15.00 -32.51 10.25
N TYR A 70 14.71 -33.53 9.43
CA TYR A 70 13.31 -33.97 9.21
C TYR A 70 12.67 -34.51 10.50
N THR A 71 13.48 -35.12 11.38
CA THR A 71 13.06 -35.60 12.71
C THR A 71 12.84 -34.45 13.71
N LYS A 72 13.54 -33.33 13.55
CA LYS A 72 13.38 -32.13 14.41
C LYS A 72 12.11 -31.35 14.09
N ASN A 73 11.60 -31.39 12.86
CA ASN A 73 10.32 -30.75 12.51
C ASN A 73 9.10 -31.49 13.10
N ILE A 74 9.20 -32.80 13.31
CA ILE A 74 8.19 -33.58 14.04
C ILE A 74 8.24 -33.24 15.53
N LEU A 75 9.43 -33.19 16.13
CA LEU A 75 9.62 -32.79 17.53
C LEU A 75 9.25 -31.31 17.80
N LEU A 76 9.45 -30.41 16.84
CA LEU A 76 9.03 -29.02 16.95
C LEU A 76 7.52 -28.89 16.78
N ASN A 77 6.88 -29.66 15.91
CA ASN A 77 5.41 -29.68 15.79
C ASN A 77 4.73 -30.35 17.00
N GLU A 78 5.31 -31.43 17.54
CA GLU A 78 4.90 -32.06 18.80
C GLU A 78 5.14 -31.09 19.98
N GLY A 79 6.27 -30.38 19.99
CA GLY A 79 6.60 -29.35 20.97
C GLY A 79 5.70 -28.11 20.89
N ILE A 80 5.28 -27.70 19.70
CA ILE A 80 4.29 -26.62 19.51
C ILE A 80 2.90 -27.10 19.90
N ARG A 81 2.53 -28.37 19.66
CA ARG A 81 1.27 -28.94 20.17
C ARG A 81 1.26 -29.07 21.68
N ALA A 82 2.38 -29.44 22.30
CA ALA A 82 2.55 -29.43 23.75
C ALA A 82 2.51 -27.99 24.31
N TRP A 83 3.17 -27.04 23.66
CA TRP A 83 3.14 -25.62 24.04
C TRP A 83 1.78 -24.94 23.83
N MET A 84 0.98 -25.40 22.87
CA MET A 84 -0.41 -24.98 22.66
C MET A 84 -1.44 -25.86 23.38
N ALA A 85 -1.01 -26.87 24.14
CA ALA A 85 -1.92 -27.64 24.98
C ALA A 85 -2.52 -26.70 26.02
N ALA A 86 -3.84 -26.78 26.24
CA ALA A 86 -4.55 -25.88 27.16
C ALA A 86 -3.97 -25.89 28.59
N GLN A 87 -3.24 -26.94 28.95
CA GLN A 87 -2.66 -27.17 30.28
C GLN A 87 -1.33 -26.41 30.51
N ASP A 88 -0.65 -25.93 29.47
CA ASP A 88 0.69 -25.34 29.55
C ASP A 88 0.73 -23.85 29.19
N GLN A 89 -0.42 -23.19 29.09
CA GLN A 89 -0.43 -21.76 28.79
C GLN A 89 0.03 -20.94 30.02
N PRO A 90 1.16 -20.20 29.94
CA PRO A 90 1.74 -19.51 31.11
C PRO A 90 0.81 -18.49 31.78
N HIS A 91 -0.20 -18.01 31.06
CA HIS A 91 -1.17 -17.05 31.56
C HIS A 91 -2.15 -17.62 32.61
N GLU A 92 -2.32 -18.94 32.73
CA GLU A 92 -3.20 -19.52 33.77
C GLU A 92 -2.57 -19.49 35.17
N ASN A 93 -1.23 -19.43 35.26
CA ASN A 93 -0.48 -19.41 36.52
C ASN A 93 0.24 -18.07 36.80
N LEU A 94 0.10 -17.09 35.91
CA LEU A 94 0.64 -15.73 36.09
C LEU A 94 -0.38 -14.85 36.83
N ILE A 95 -0.34 -14.91 38.16
CA ILE A 95 -1.08 -13.98 39.02
C ILE A 95 -0.26 -12.69 39.13
N PHE A 96 -0.61 -11.68 38.34
CA PHE A 96 -0.10 -10.33 38.59
C PHE A 96 -0.71 -9.81 39.90
N PRO A 97 0.06 -9.09 40.75
CA PRO A 97 -0.51 -8.43 41.91
C PRO A 97 -1.65 -7.49 41.46
N GLU A 98 -2.77 -7.49 42.18
CA GLU A 98 -3.95 -6.65 41.90
C GLU A 98 -3.60 -5.15 41.73
N GLU A 99 -2.49 -4.73 42.35
CA GLU A 99 -1.94 -3.37 42.34
C GLU A 99 -1.28 -2.97 41.01
N VAL A 100 -0.95 -3.93 40.14
CA VAL A 100 -0.25 -3.71 38.85
C VAL A 100 -1.18 -3.89 37.66
N LEU A 101 -2.36 -4.51 37.86
CA LEU A 101 -3.35 -4.69 36.82
C LEU A 101 -4.24 -3.43 36.75
N PRO A 102 -4.25 -2.69 35.63
CA PRO A 102 -5.29 -1.68 35.43
C PRO A 102 -6.65 -2.39 35.49
N PRO A 103 -7.73 -1.70 35.93
CA PRO A 103 -9.05 -2.32 36.04
C PRO A 103 -9.41 -3.09 34.77
N LEU A 104 -9.70 -4.39 34.92
CA LEU A 104 -9.99 -5.32 33.81
C LEU A 104 -11.28 -4.97 33.04
N ALA A 105 -12.13 -4.09 33.62
CA ALA A 105 -13.38 -3.67 33.03
C ALA A 105 -13.20 -3.20 31.57
N GLY A 106 -13.84 -3.89 30.64
CA GLY A 106 -13.77 -3.60 29.21
C GLY A 106 -12.59 -4.25 28.46
N ARG A 107 -11.79 -5.09 29.12
CA ARG A 107 -10.61 -5.78 28.52
C ARG A 107 -10.68 -7.31 28.59
N ASP A 108 -11.75 -7.88 29.10
CA ASP A 108 -11.99 -9.32 29.16
C ASP A 108 -13.27 -9.70 28.40
N GLN A 109 -13.50 -11.01 28.22
CA GLN A 109 -14.65 -11.51 27.48
C GLN A 109 -15.96 -11.39 28.26
N GLU A 110 -15.93 -11.53 29.58
CA GLU A 110 -17.13 -11.51 30.43
C GLU A 110 -17.75 -10.11 30.44
N THR A 111 -16.92 -9.06 30.48
CA THR A 111 -17.38 -7.67 30.50
C THR A 111 -17.74 -7.13 29.11
N THR A 112 -17.15 -7.67 28.04
CA THR A 112 -17.35 -7.14 26.67
C THR A 112 -18.19 -8.03 25.76
N GLY A 113 -18.36 -9.31 26.11
CA GLY A 113 -18.96 -10.33 25.25
C GLY A 113 -18.08 -10.72 24.05
N LEU A 114 -16.81 -10.27 23.99
CA LEU A 114 -15.89 -10.50 22.89
C LEU A 114 -14.66 -11.27 23.36
N ALA A 115 -14.38 -12.41 22.71
CA ALA A 115 -13.18 -13.19 22.97
C ALA A 115 -11.89 -12.46 22.57
N TRP A 116 -10.74 -12.91 23.09
CA TRP A 116 -9.44 -12.24 22.92
C TRP A 116 -9.03 -12.07 21.44
N TRP A 117 -9.34 -13.04 20.58
CA TRP A 117 -9.03 -13.00 19.14
C TRP A 117 -9.85 -11.95 18.37
N ALA A 118 -10.93 -11.44 18.97
CA ALA A 118 -11.71 -10.29 18.49
C ALA A 118 -11.48 -9.03 19.36
N GLY A 119 -10.39 -8.98 20.13
CA GLY A 119 -10.15 -7.96 21.16
C GLY A 119 -10.20 -6.52 20.65
N ASN A 120 -9.78 -6.25 19.42
CA ASN A 120 -9.84 -4.90 18.85
C ASN A 120 -11.28 -4.38 18.65
N ALA A 121 -12.28 -5.27 18.54
CA ALA A 121 -13.68 -4.85 18.49
C ALA A 121 -14.16 -4.23 19.81
N ARG A 122 -13.43 -4.40 20.92
CA ARG A 122 -13.67 -3.71 22.19
C ARG A 122 -13.39 -2.20 22.09
N LEU A 123 -12.62 -1.76 21.09
CA LEU A 123 -12.26 -0.36 20.89
C LEU A 123 -13.31 0.46 20.13
N ILE A 124 -14.41 -0.14 19.67
CA ILE A 124 -15.41 0.52 18.81
C ILE A 124 -15.90 1.85 19.40
N ASN A 125 -16.12 1.91 20.72
CA ASN A 125 -16.62 3.10 21.40
C ASN A 125 -15.56 3.79 22.29
N LEU A 126 -14.28 3.45 22.13
CA LEU A 126 -13.17 4.04 22.89
C LEU A 126 -12.35 4.95 21.96
N SER A 127 -12.90 6.11 21.63
CA SER A 127 -12.37 6.99 20.58
C SER A 127 -10.91 7.42 20.79
N GLY A 128 -10.46 7.61 22.05
CA GLY A 128 -9.08 7.95 22.38
C GLY A 128 -8.12 6.78 22.18
N LYS A 129 -8.48 5.58 22.67
CA LYS A 129 -7.67 4.36 22.47
C LYS A 129 -7.64 3.93 21.01
N LEU A 130 -8.78 4.03 20.32
CA LEU A 130 -8.88 3.73 18.90
C LEU A 130 -8.03 4.71 18.07
N LEU A 131 -8.00 6.00 18.42
CA LEU A 131 -7.05 6.96 17.84
C LEU A 131 -5.60 6.50 18.05
N GLY A 132 -5.24 6.12 19.28
CA GLY A 132 -3.92 5.56 19.59
C GLY A 132 -3.54 4.37 18.71
N ALA A 133 -4.47 3.42 18.53
CA ALA A 133 -4.28 2.27 17.65
C ALA A 133 -4.07 2.66 16.17
N HIS A 134 -4.84 3.63 15.65
CA HIS A 134 -4.66 4.12 14.27
C HIS A 134 -3.32 4.84 14.09
N VAL A 135 -2.90 5.66 15.05
CA VAL A 135 -1.61 6.36 15.02
C VAL A 135 -0.45 5.38 15.15
N ALA A 136 -0.57 4.34 16.00
CA ALA A 136 0.41 3.26 16.10
C ALA A 136 0.56 2.54 14.76
N HIS A 137 -0.57 2.16 14.16
CA HIS A 137 -0.57 1.47 12.88
C HIS A 137 0.10 2.34 11.82
N ALA A 138 -0.27 3.62 11.68
CA ALA A 138 0.41 4.55 10.77
C ALA A 138 1.92 4.62 11.06
N GLY A 139 2.33 4.67 12.33
CA GLY A 139 3.73 4.59 12.74
C GLY A 139 4.45 3.34 12.21
N LEU A 140 3.82 2.16 12.27
CA LEU A 140 4.38 0.91 11.72
C LEU A 140 4.53 0.97 10.20
N ILE A 141 3.56 1.55 9.48
CA ILE A 141 3.66 1.68 8.03
C ILE A 141 4.86 2.58 7.66
N VAL A 142 4.97 3.74 8.33
CA VAL A 142 6.06 4.72 8.10
C VAL A 142 7.42 4.16 8.55
N PHE A 143 7.45 3.38 9.62
CA PHE A 143 8.65 2.66 10.06
C PHE A 143 9.13 1.68 8.99
N TRP A 144 8.22 0.87 8.42
CA TRP A 144 8.56 -0.05 7.34
C TRP A 144 9.13 0.71 6.13
N ALA A 145 8.51 1.83 5.72
CA ALA A 145 8.99 2.61 4.59
C ALA A 145 10.42 3.14 4.82
N GLY A 146 10.71 3.63 6.03
CA GLY A 146 12.05 4.09 6.39
C GLY A 146 13.07 2.95 6.49
N ALA A 147 12.75 1.90 7.23
CA ALA A 147 13.63 0.76 7.47
C ALA A 147 13.92 -0.02 6.18
N MET A 148 12.89 -0.34 5.40
CA MET A 148 13.03 -1.07 4.14
C MET A 148 13.79 -0.24 3.10
N ASN A 149 13.55 1.07 3.02
CA ASN A 149 14.31 1.93 2.11
C ASN A 149 15.79 1.98 2.51
N LEU A 150 16.13 2.16 3.79
CA LEU A 150 17.52 2.12 4.23
C LEU A 150 18.16 0.74 4.02
N PHE A 151 17.39 -0.34 4.16
CA PHE A 151 17.84 -1.69 3.83
C PHE A 151 18.15 -1.83 2.34
N GLU A 152 17.27 -1.36 1.46
CA GLU A 152 17.52 -1.36 0.01
C GLU A 152 18.75 -0.52 -0.34
N VAL A 153 18.89 0.69 0.22
CA VAL A 153 20.08 1.54 0.03
C VAL A 153 21.36 0.82 0.48
N ALA A 154 21.33 0.10 1.60
CA ALA A 154 22.50 -0.60 2.13
C ALA A 154 22.95 -1.80 1.26
N HIS A 155 22.02 -2.43 0.53
CA HIS A 155 22.29 -3.57 -0.34
C HIS A 155 22.38 -3.20 -1.82
N PHE A 156 22.21 -1.92 -2.15
CA PHE A 156 22.18 -1.45 -3.53
C PHE A 156 23.58 -1.37 -4.14
N VAL A 157 23.72 -2.01 -5.30
CA VAL A 157 24.90 -1.96 -6.17
C VAL A 157 24.55 -1.11 -7.40
N PRO A 158 25.06 0.13 -7.53
CA PRO A 158 24.67 1.07 -8.59
C PRO A 158 24.94 0.59 -10.01
N GLU A 159 25.95 -0.25 -10.21
CA GLU A 159 26.33 -0.78 -11.52
C GLU A 159 25.37 -1.86 -12.02
N LYS A 160 24.51 -2.40 -11.13
CA LYS A 160 23.50 -3.40 -11.46
C LYS A 160 22.12 -2.74 -11.66
N PRO A 161 21.28 -3.29 -12.55
CA PRO A 161 19.90 -2.85 -12.66
C PRO A 161 19.15 -3.03 -11.32
N MET A 162 18.28 -2.07 -10.97
CA MET A 162 17.50 -2.14 -9.73
C MET A 162 16.62 -3.41 -9.65
N TYR A 163 16.08 -3.85 -10.81
CA TYR A 163 15.21 -5.02 -10.87
C TYR A 163 15.93 -6.37 -10.70
N ASP A 164 17.26 -6.40 -10.75
CA ASP A 164 18.06 -7.62 -10.52
C ASP A 164 18.45 -7.78 -9.05
N GLN A 165 18.04 -6.84 -8.20
CA GLN A 165 18.49 -6.72 -6.81
C GLN A 165 17.34 -6.83 -5.80
N GLY A 166 16.14 -7.23 -6.25
CA GLY A 166 14.98 -7.38 -5.37
C GLY A 166 14.45 -6.07 -4.79
N LEU A 167 14.67 -4.94 -5.46
CA LEU A 167 14.31 -3.61 -4.98
C LEU A 167 12.89 -3.25 -5.41
N ILE A 168 12.10 -2.70 -4.49
CA ILE A 168 10.75 -2.21 -4.74
C ILE A 168 10.59 -0.75 -4.36
N LEU A 169 11.33 -0.19 -3.39
CA LEU A 169 11.20 1.21 -2.97
C LEU A 169 12.08 2.16 -3.79
N LEU A 170 13.33 1.81 -4.06
CA LEU A 170 14.21 2.65 -4.89
C LEU A 170 13.63 2.93 -6.28
N PRO A 171 12.99 1.97 -6.98
CA PRO A 171 12.28 2.25 -8.23
C PRO A 171 11.18 3.32 -8.12
N HIS A 172 10.46 3.40 -7.00
CA HIS A 172 9.45 4.45 -6.79
C HIS A 172 10.10 5.83 -6.65
N LEU A 173 11.23 5.92 -5.93
CA LEU A 173 11.98 7.17 -5.79
C LEU A 173 12.62 7.62 -7.12
N ALA A 174 13.16 6.66 -7.88
CA ALA A 174 13.70 6.88 -9.22
C ALA A 174 12.63 7.37 -10.20
N THR A 175 11.40 6.82 -10.12
CA THR A 175 10.26 7.26 -10.95
C THR A 175 9.90 8.72 -10.68
N LEU A 176 9.97 9.15 -9.42
CA LEU A 176 9.80 10.55 -9.03
C LEU A 176 11.01 11.43 -9.42
N GLY A 177 12.02 10.86 -10.06
CA GLY A 177 13.16 11.55 -10.62
C GLY A 177 14.25 11.91 -9.62
N TRP A 178 14.32 11.22 -8.49
CA TRP A 178 15.41 11.39 -7.54
C TRP A 178 16.55 10.44 -7.85
N GLY A 179 17.78 10.95 -7.88
CA GLY A 179 18.99 10.14 -7.96
C GLY A 179 19.26 9.47 -9.31
N VAL A 180 18.45 9.73 -10.34
CA VAL A 180 18.58 9.13 -11.68
C VAL A 180 18.80 10.16 -12.78
N GLY A 181 19.42 9.74 -13.88
CA GLY A 181 19.62 10.52 -15.10
C GLY A 181 19.22 9.77 -16.38
N PRO A 182 19.80 10.13 -17.54
CA PRO A 182 19.48 9.51 -18.82
C PRO A 182 19.61 7.98 -18.78
N GLY A 183 18.65 7.27 -19.38
CA GLY A 183 18.59 5.81 -19.38
C GLY A 183 18.26 5.17 -18.02
N CYS A 184 17.86 5.98 -17.02
CA CYS A 184 17.61 5.57 -15.63
C CYS A 184 18.90 5.12 -14.92
N GLU A 185 20.05 5.66 -15.31
CA GLU A 185 21.31 5.46 -14.60
C GLU A 185 21.26 6.17 -13.24
N VAL A 186 21.72 5.50 -12.18
CA VAL A 186 21.77 6.09 -10.84
C VAL A 186 23.00 6.98 -10.71
N LEU A 187 22.77 8.28 -10.53
CA LEU A 187 23.80 9.30 -10.40
C LEU A 187 24.10 9.66 -8.95
N ASP A 188 23.11 9.56 -8.06
CA ASP A 188 23.24 9.92 -6.66
C ASP A 188 22.28 9.09 -5.78
N THR A 189 22.81 8.39 -4.79
CA THR A 189 22.03 7.58 -3.84
C THR A 189 21.61 8.37 -2.60
N PHE A 190 22.13 9.58 -2.39
CA PHE A 190 21.82 10.39 -1.22
C PHE A 190 20.32 10.74 -1.07
N PRO A 191 19.56 11.06 -2.13
CA PRO A 191 18.12 11.26 -2.02
C PRO A 191 17.36 10.05 -1.46
N TYR A 192 17.81 8.83 -1.81
CA TYR A 192 17.23 7.59 -1.29
C TYR A 192 17.48 7.44 0.21
N PHE A 193 18.71 7.68 0.64
CA PHE A 193 19.10 7.70 2.05
C PHE A 193 18.30 8.74 2.84
N VAL A 194 18.20 9.97 2.34
CA VAL A 194 17.42 11.05 2.99
C VAL A 194 15.96 10.63 3.17
N SER A 195 15.33 10.07 2.14
CA SER A 195 13.96 9.56 2.24
C SER A 195 13.84 8.51 3.35
N GLY A 196 14.76 7.55 3.41
CA GLY A 196 14.75 6.48 4.40
C GLY A 196 14.86 7.01 5.84
N VAL A 197 15.81 7.92 6.09
CA VAL A 197 16.00 8.55 7.41
C VAL A 197 14.79 9.38 7.82
N LEU A 198 14.23 10.19 6.92
CA LEU A 198 13.09 11.04 7.24
C LEU A 198 11.85 10.23 7.62
N HIS A 199 11.57 9.13 6.91
CA HIS A 199 10.48 8.21 7.27
C HIS A 199 10.76 7.52 8.62
N LEU A 200 11.99 7.01 8.82
CA LEU A 200 12.33 6.33 10.07
C LEU A 200 12.18 7.26 11.30
N ILE A 201 12.66 8.50 11.23
CA ILE A 201 12.50 9.47 12.32
C ILE A 201 11.03 9.86 12.52
N SER A 202 10.29 10.07 11.43
CA SER A 202 8.85 10.38 11.50
C SER A 202 8.07 9.25 12.19
N SER A 203 8.45 7.99 11.95
CA SER A 203 7.82 6.83 12.57
C SER A 203 7.94 6.83 14.10
N ALA A 204 9.06 7.31 14.65
CA ALA A 204 9.27 7.41 16.09
C ALA A 204 8.34 8.43 16.75
N VAL A 205 8.08 9.56 16.07
CA VAL A 205 7.13 10.58 16.54
C VAL A 205 5.71 10.02 16.58
N LEU A 206 5.31 9.27 15.53
CA LEU A 206 4.02 8.58 15.49
C LEU A 206 3.91 7.51 16.57
N GLY A 207 4.98 6.71 16.76
CA GLY A 207 5.08 5.72 17.82
C GLY A 207 4.86 6.33 19.22
N PHE A 208 5.52 7.45 19.51
CA PHE A 208 5.34 8.15 20.78
C PHE A 208 3.90 8.66 20.98
N GLY A 209 3.34 9.34 19.96
CA GLY A 209 1.95 9.79 20.00
C GLY A 209 0.95 8.63 20.21
N SER A 210 1.27 7.47 19.65
CA SER A 210 0.43 6.27 19.78
C SER A 210 0.44 5.68 21.19
N ILE A 211 1.61 5.55 21.83
CA ILE A 211 1.75 5.05 23.21
C ILE A 211 0.98 5.97 24.15
N TYR A 212 1.11 7.29 23.95
CA TYR A 212 0.34 8.25 24.72
C TYR A 212 -1.17 8.01 24.56
N HIS A 213 -1.72 8.03 23.34
CA HIS A 213 -3.16 7.91 23.14
C HIS A 213 -3.75 6.53 23.47
N ALA A 214 -2.98 5.45 23.30
CA ALA A 214 -3.46 4.10 23.59
C ALA A 214 -3.46 3.78 25.11
N LEU A 215 -2.45 4.26 25.84
CA LEU A 215 -2.19 3.83 27.21
C LEU A 215 -2.39 4.92 28.28
N LEU A 216 -2.03 6.17 27.99
CA LEU A 216 -1.97 7.25 28.99
C LEU A 216 -3.05 8.32 28.83
N GLY A 217 -3.45 8.60 27.60
CA GLY A 217 -4.46 9.59 27.26
C GLY A 217 -5.87 9.17 27.68
N PRO A 218 -6.85 10.09 27.57
CA PRO A 218 -8.23 9.78 27.88
C PRO A 218 -8.76 8.66 26.97
N GLU A 219 -9.57 7.75 27.53
CA GLU A 219 -10.08 6.59 26.77
C GLU A 219 -11.12 7.00 25.71
N THR A 220 -11.88 8.05 26.02
CA THR A 220 -12.92 8.69 25.20
C THR A 220 -12.59 10.18 25.04
N LEU A 221 -12.90 10.76 23.88
CA LEU A 221 -12.56 12.15 23.54
C LEU A 221 -13.78 13.09 23.61
N GLU A 222 -14.98 12.55 23.75
CA GLU A 222 -16.26 13.26 23.63
C GLU A 222 -16.43 14.36 24.66
N GLU A 223 -16.04 14.10 25.91
CA GLU A 223 -16.20 15.05 27.01
C GLU A 223 -15.07 16.09 27.07
N SER A 224 -13.82 15.63 26.97
CA SER A 224 -12.65 16.49 27.13
C SER A 224 -12.37 17.36 25.90
N PHE A 225 -12.68 16.85 24.70
CA PHE A 225 -12.33 17.49 23.43
C PHE A 225 -13.45 17.35 22.39
N PRO A 226 -14.56 18.11 22.48
CA PRO A 226 -15.74 17.96 21.61
C PRO A 226 -15.44 18.05 20.11
N PHE A 227 -14.41 18.81 19.72
CA PHE A 227 -13.97 18.85 18.32
C PHE A 227 -13.42 17.51 17.82
N PHE A 228 -12.72 16.76 18.67
CA PHE A 228 -12.09 15.47 18.35
C PHE A 228 -12.97 14.27 18.70
N GLY A 229 -13.84 14.38 19.70
CA GLY A 229 -14.81 13.33 20.05
C GLY A 229 -15.86 13.10 18.97
N TYR A 230 -16.35 11.88 18.87
CA TYR A 230 -17.35 11.50 17.86
C TYR A 230 -18.17 10.28 18.28
N VAL A 231 -19.39 10.20 17.76
CA VAL A 231 -20.21 8.98 17.82
C VAL A 231 -20.45 8.52 16.40
N TRP A 232 -20.28 7.23 16.11
CA TRP A 232 -20.41 6.68 14.75
C TRP A 232 -21.76 6.98 14.07
N LYS A 233 -22.81 7.17 14.87
CA LYS A 233 -24.17 7.51 14.42
C LYS A 233 -24.34 9.00 14.10
N ASP A 234 -23.44 9.88 14.55
CA ASP A 234 -23.43 11.29 14.16
C ASP A 234 -22.92 11.44 12.72
N ARG A 235 -23.88 11.38 11.80
CA ARG A 235 -23.63 11.45 10.36
C ARG A 235 -22.93 12.74 9.93
N ASN A 236 -23.17 13.85 10.63
CA ASN A 236 -22.55 15.14 10.30
C ASN A 236 -21.07 15.13 10.69
N LYS A 237 -20.76 14.64 11.90
CA LYS A 237 -19.37 14.50 12.33
C LYS A 237 -18.59 13.54 11.43
N MET A 238 -19.21 12.43 10.99
CA MET A 238 -18.59 11.51 10.03
C MET A 238 -18.29 12.17 8.68
N THR A 239 -19.22 12.95 8.10
CA THR A 239 -18.95 13.65 6.84
C THR A 239 -17.93 14.78 7.00
N THR A 240 -17.88 15.45 8.15
CA THR A 240 -16.83 16.44 8.43
C THR A 240 -15.44 15.79 8.48
N ILE A 241 -15.28 14.66 9.18
CA ILE A 241 -13.99 13.93 9.24
C ILE A 241 -13.59 13.44 7.85
N LEU A 242 -14.53 12.84 7.11
CA LEU A 242 -14.30 12.45 5.71
C LEU A 242 -13.84 13.65 4.86
N GLY A 243 -14.52 14.79 4.98
CA GLY A 243 -14.22 15.97 4.18
C GLY A 243 -12.85 16.56 4.48
N ILE A 244 -12.41 16.55 5.75
CA ILE A 244 -11.04 16.94 6.12
C ILE A 244 -10.03 16.00 5.46
N HIS A 245 -10.24 14.68 5.52
CA HIS A 245 -9.34 13.71 4.89
C HIS A 245 -9.31 13.86 3.37
N LEU A 246 -10.45 14.14 2.70
CA LEU A 246 -10.50 14.40 1.27
C LEU A 246 -9.66 15.62 0.88
N ILE A 247 -9.71 16.72 1.65
CA ILE A 247 -8.86 17.89 1.41
C ILE A 247 -7.38 17.49 1.52
N LEU A 248 -7.00 16.72 2.54
CA LEU A 248 -5.64 16.28 2.75
C LEU A 248 -5.14 15.36 1.61
N LEU A 249 -5.99 14.45 1.13
CA LEU A 249 -5.70 13.63 -0.06
C LEU A 249 -5.54 14.49 -1.32
N GLY A 250 -6.38 15.53 -1.47
CA GLY A 250 -6.27 16.47 -2.58
C GLY A 250 -4.96 17.25 -2.57
N ILE A 251 -4.51 17.69 -1.39
CA ILE A 251 -3.17 18.29 -1.21
C ILE A 251 -2.07 17.29 -1.61
N GLY A 252 -2.19 16.02 -1.21
CA GLY A 252 -1.28 14.95 -1.61
C GLY A 252 -1.14 14.80 -3.13
N ALA A 253 -2.25 14.81 -3.86
CA ALA A 253 -2.24 14.77 -5.33
C ALA A 253 -1.53 16.01 -5.93
N PHE A 254 -1.73 17.19 -5.34
CA PHE A 254 -1.04 18.41 -5.79
C PHE A 254 0.48 18.39 -5.49
N LEU A 255 0.95 17.67 -4.47
CA LEU A 255 2.39 17.52 -4.22
C LEU A 255 3.10 16.84 -5.41
N LEU A 256 2.48 15.82 -6.02
CA LEU A 256 3.02 15.20 -7.24
C LEU A 256 3.03 16.19 -8.42
N PHE A 257 1.94 16.95 -8.59
CA PHE A 257 1.89 18.03 -9.59
C PHE A 257 3.04 19.04 -9.39
N PHE A 258 3.26 19.51 -8.16
CA PHE A 258 4.35 20.46 -7.89
C PHE A 258 5.73 19.82 -8.12
N LYS A 259 5.90 18.53 -7.80
CA LYS A 259 7.13 17.77 -8.08
C LYS A 259 7.44 17.75 -9.58
N ALA A 260 6.45 17.42 -10.41
CA ALA A 260 6.60 17.29 -11.85
C ALA A 260 6.85 18.62 -12.58
N LEU A 261 6.31 19.73 -12.09
CA LEU A 261 6.45 21.04 -12.74
C LEU A 261 7.66 21.83 -12.23
N TYR A 262 7.79 21.93 -10.91
CA TYR A 262 8.68 22.91 -10.28
C TYR A 262 9.93 22.27 -9.69
N PHE A 263 9.81 21.09 -9.08
CA PHE A 263 10.90 20.44 -8.35
C PHE A 263 11.61 19.34 -9.15
N GLY A 264 12.21 19.73 -10.27
CA GLY A 264 13.12 18.89 -11.04
C GLY A 264 12.47 17.92 -12.03
N GLY A 265 11.13 17.81 -12.06
CA GLY A 265 10.44 16.92 -12.98
C GLY A 265 10.24 15.50 -12.44
N VAL A 266 9.84 14.59 -13.32
CA VAL A 266 9.72 13.15 -13.05
C VAL A 266 10.45 12.38 -14.15
N TYR A 267 10.73 11.10 -13.94
CA TYR A 267 11.40 10.31 -14.96
C TYR A 267 10.41 9.91 -16.06
N ASP A 268 10.77 10.20 -17.31
CA ASP A 268 9.98 9.90 -18.50
C ASP A 268 10.66 8.83 -19.34
N THR A 269 10.11 7.62 -19.39
CA THR A 269 10.65 6.55 -20.24
C THR A 269 10.46 6.83 -21.74
N TRP A 270 9.55 7.72 -22.10
CA TRP A 270 9.18 8.09 -23.48
C TRP A 270 9.88 9.35 -23.98
N ALA A 271 10.82 9.90 -23.19
CA ALA A 271 11.60 11.06 -23.61
C ALA A 271 12.29 10.80 -24.98
N PRO A 272 12.26 11.77 -25.91
CA PRO A 272 12.89 11.60 -27.22
C PRO A 272 14.40 11.31 -27.11
N GLY A 273 14.85 10.21 -27.72
CA GLY A 273 16.25 9.77 -27.67
C GLY A 273 16.57 8.79 -26.53
N GLY A 274 15.59 8.44 -25.70
CA GLY A 274 15.72 7.51 -24.57
C GLY A 274 15.23 8.15 -23.28
N GLY A 275 14.79 7.32 -22.33
CA GLY A 275 14.15 7.83 -21.12
C GLY A 275 15.06 8.72 -20.26
N ASP A 276 14.53 9.84 -19.77
CA ASP A 276 15.28 10.84 -18.99
C ASP A 276 14.34 11.62 -18.05
N LEU A 277 14.92 12.42 -17.15
CA LEU A 277 14.18 13.37 -16.32
C LEU A 277 13.57 14.47 -17.17
N ARG A 278 12.27 14.70 -17.00
CA ARG A 278 11.55 15.76 -17.71
C ARG A 278 10.65 16.56 -16.79
N LYS A 279 10.72 17.88 -16.91
CA LYS A 279 9.71 18.78 -16.36
C LYS A 279 8.48 18.76 -17.26
N ILE A 280 7.32 18.57 -16.67
CA ILE A 280 6.07 18.51 -17.42
C ILE A 280 5.51 19.93 -17.52
N THR A 281 5.52 20.51 -18.72
CA THR A 281 5.15 21.92 -18.93
C THR A 281 3.78 22.10 -19.56
N ASN A 282 3.33 21.13 -20.37
CA ASN A 282 2.07 21.20 -21.10
C ASN A 282 1.11 20.11 -20.61
N LEU A 283 0.33 20.41 -19.58
CA LEU A 283 -0.56 19.42 -18.97
C LEU A 283 -1.82 19.16 -19.79
N THR A 284 -2.25 17.90 -19.81
CA THR A 284 -3.58 17.55 -20.32
C THR A 284 -4.65 17.91 -19.31
N LEU A 285 -5.26 19.08 -19.49
CA LEU A 285 -6.40 19.52 -18.69
C LEU A 285 -7.74 19.29 -19.40
N SER A 286 -7.73 18.77 -20.63
CA SER A 286 -8.97 18.50 -21.37
C SER A 286 -9.77 17.39 -20.68
N PRO A 287 -11.01 17.67 -20.21
CA PRO A 287 -11.81 16.67 -19.52
C PRO A 287 -12.19 15.50 -20.43
N SER A 288 -12.31 15.71 -21.75
CA SER A 288 -12.64 14.64 -22.69
C SER A 288 -11.56 13.57 -22.76
N ILE A 289 -10.29 13.94 -22.54
CA ILE A 289 -9.16 13.00 -22.52
C ILE A 289 -9.09 12.33 -21.15
N VAL A 290 -9.00 13.13 -20.08
CA VAL A 290 -8.82 12.63 -18.71
C VAL A 290 -9.96 11.72 -18.27
N PHE A 291 -11.23 12.15 -18.44
CA PHE A 291 -12.38 11.30 -18.12
C PHE A 291 -12.65 10.25 -19.21
N GLY A 292 -12.08 10.43 -20.40
CA GLY A 292 -12.11 9.44 -21.48
C GLY A 292 -11.49 8.11 -21.04
N TYR A 293 -10.34 8.14 -20.34
CA TYR A 293 -9.72 6.94 -19.77
C TYR A 293 -10.64 6.15 -18.85
N LEU A 294 -11.48 6.82 -18.04
CA LEU A 294 -12.41 6.16 -17.13
C LEU A 294 -13.52 5.37 -17.86
N LEU A 295 -13.79 5.72 -19.11
CA LEU A 295 -14.83 5.11 -19.94
C LEU A 295 -14.27 4.07 -20.94
N LYS A 296 -12.94 3.91 -21.01
CA LYS A 296 -12.32 2.89 -21.86
C LYS A 296 -12.64 1.49 -21.37
N SER A 297 -12.73 0.56 -22.32
CA SER A 297 -12.90 -0.86 -22.03
C SER A 297 -11.70 -1.41 -21.23
N PRO A 298 -11.91 -2.30 -20.24
CA PRO A 298 -10.81 -2.93 -19.49
C PRO A 298 -10.16 -4.11 -20.24
N TYR A 299 -10.64 -4.46 -21.43
CA TYR A 299 -10.12 -5.58 -22.22
C TYR A 299 -8.88 -5.20 -23.04
N GLY A 300 -8.26 -6.21 -23.68
CA GLY A 300 -7.08 -6.04 -24.55
C GLY A 300 -7.31 -4.99 -25.65
N GLY A 301 -6.23 -4.30 -26.04
CA GLY A 301 -6.24 -3.15 -26.94
C GLY A 301 -6.68 -1.81 -26.31
N GLU A 302 -7.43 -1.83 -25.21
CA GLU A 302 -8.01 -0.63 -24.61
C GLU A 302 -7.45 -0.33 -23.20
N GLY A 303 -7.53 -1.30 -22.28
CA GLY A 303 -6.82 -1.27 -21.00
C GLY A 303 -7.28 -0.24 -19.96
N TRP A 304 -8.52 0.26 -20.01
CA TRP A 304 -9.09 1.24 -19.05
C TRP A 304 -8.07 2.34 -18.68
N ILE A 305 -7.92 2.70 -17.39
CA ILE A 305 -6.92 3.67 -16.91
C ILE A 305 -5.48 3.12 -16.91
N VAL A 306 -5.29 1.81 -17.01
CA VAL A 306 -3.96 1.17 -17.06
C VAL A 306 -3.23 1.54 -18.36
N SER A 307 -3.99 1.96 -19.38
CA SER A 307 -3.48 2.35 -20.70
C SER A 307 -2.87 3.74 -20.79
N VAL A 308 -2.86 4.53 -19.70
CA VAL A 308 -2.22 5.85 -19.71
C VAL A 308 -0.75 5.74 -20.11
N ASP A 309 -0.37 6.41 -21.20
CA ASP A 309 0.91 6.20 -21.86
C ASP A 309 1.85 7.42 -21.84
N ASP A 310 1.39 8.60 -21.43
CA ASP A 310 2.23 9.79 -21.23
C ASP A 310 2.11 10.44 -19.84
N LEU A 311 3.05 11.32 -19.52
CA LEU A 311 3.12 11.98 -18.20
C LEU A 311 2.23 13.22 -18.11
N GLU A 312 1.94 13.86 -19.23
CA GLU A 312 1.02 14.98 -19.34
C GLU A 312 -0.38 14.62 -18.85
N ASP A 313 -0.85 13.43 -19.22
CA ASP A 313 -2.12 12.82 -18.81
C ASP A 313 -2.07 12.36 -17.36
N ILE A 314 -0.98 11.74 -16.91
CA ILE A 314 -0.81 11.35 -15.50
C ILE A 314 -0.89 12.59 -14.61
N ILE A 315 -0.08 13.60 -14.87
CA ILE A 315 -0.03 14.81 -14.02
C ILE A 315 -1.32 15.63 -14.17
N GLY A 316 -1.87 15.74 -15.38
CA GLY A 316 -3.17 16.38 -15.63
C GLY A 316 -4.32 15.71 -14.87
N GLY A 317 -4.36 14.38 -14.86
CA GLY A 317 -5.30 13.59 -14.07
C GLY A 317 -5.18 13.85 -12.56
N HIS A 318 -3.96 14.01 -12.04
CA HIS A 318 -3.74 14.35 -10.63
C HIS A 318 -4.20 15.78 -10.29
N VAL A 319 -4.14 16.73 -11.22
CA VAL A 319 -4.72 18.07 -11.04
C VAL A 319 -6.24 18.00 -10.92
N TRP A 320 -6.90 17.21 -11.78
CA TRP A 320 -8.34 16.96 -11.69
C TRP A 320 -8.70 16.27 -10.38
N LEU A 321 -8.01 15.20 -10.02
CA LEU A 321 -8.21 14.46 -8.77
C LEU A 321 -8.03 15.35 -7.54
N GLY A 322 -6.94 16.12 -7.49
CA GLY A 322 -6.66 17.05 -6.40
C GLY A 322 -7.77 18.08 -6.22
N SER A 323 -8.25 18.65 -7.32
CA SER A 323 -9.36 19.60 -7.33
C SER A 323 -10.68 18.96 -6.87
N ILE A 324 -11.03 17.78 -7.40
CA ILE A 324 -12.25 17.03 -7.02
C ILE A 324 -12.23 16.67 -5.53
N CYS A 325 -11.10 16.20 -5.01
CA CYS A 325 -10.93 15.85 -3.61
C CYS A 325 -11.10 17.07 -2.69
N ILE A 326 -10.49 18.22 -3.02
CA ILE A 326 -10.63 19.44 -2.21
C ILE A 326 -12.08 19.95 -2.24
N LEU A 327 -12.69 20.05 -3.43
CA LEU A 327 -14.07 20.52 -3.56
C LEU A 327 -15.06 19.56 -2.90
N GLY A 328 -14.89 18.26 -3.09
CA GLY A 328 -15.68 17.21 -2.43
C GLY A 328 -15.49 17.23 -0.91
N GLY A 329 -14.28 17.51 -0.44
CA GLY A 329 -13.99 17.65 0.99
C GLY A 329 -14.69 18.85 1.62
N ILE A 330 -14.63 20.02 0.97
CA ILE A 330 -15.38 21.23 1.37
C ILE A 330 -16.88 20.92 1.37
N TRP A 331 -17.40 20.29 0.32
CA TRP A 331 -18.80 19.88 0.23
C TRP A 331 -19.21 18.99 1.41
N HIS A 332 -18.44 17.97 1.76
CA HIS A 332 -18.75 17.06 2.87
C HIS A 332 -18.64 17.70 4.25
N ILE A 333 -17.79 18.73 4.41
CA ILE A 333 -17.74 19.55 5.64
C ILE A 333 -18.99 20.41 5.78
N LEU A 334 -19.44 21.03 4.69
CA LEU A 334 -20.54 22.00 4.69
C LEU A 334 -21.93 21.36 4.59
N THR A 335 -22.04 20.10 4.19
CA THR A 335 -23.31 19.42 3.95
C THR A 335 -23.54 18.23 4.89
N LYS A 336 -24.80 17.78 4.93
CA LYS A 336 -25.24 16.60 5.68
C LYS A 336 -25.82 15.56 4.72
N PRO A 337 -25.74 14.26 5.03
CA PRO A 337 -26.28 13.22 4.15
C PRO A 337 -27.76 13.42 3.84
N PHE A 338 -28.08 13.40 2.55
CA PHE A 338 -29.45 13.53 2.05
C PHE A 338 -30.35 12.37 2.51
N ALA A 339 -31.67 12.58 2.42
CA ALA A 339 -32.65 11.61 2.88
C ALA A 339 -32.54 10.24 2.18
N TRP A 340 -32.25 10.22 0.87
CA TRP A 340 -32.05 8.98 0.13
C TRP A 340 -30.81 8.22 0.61
N ALA A 341 -29.68 8.93 0.83
CA ALA A 341 -28.45 8.32 1.32
C ALA A 341 -28.63 7.73 2.72
N ARG A 342 -29.37 8.43 3.60
CA ARG A 342 -29.70 7.95 4.95
C ARG A 342 -30.50 6.63 4.94
N ARG A 343 -31.31 6.38 3.90
CA ARG A 343 -32.11 5.16 3.76
C ARG A 343 -31.36 4.01 3.06
N ALA A 344 -30.33 4.33 2.29
CA ALA A 344 -29.63 3.34 1.46
C ALA A 344 -28.52 2.58 2.21
N ILE A 345 -27.92 3.19 3.25
CA ILE A 345 -26.71 2.66 3.90
C ILE A 345 -26.88 2.45 5.41
N VAL A 346 -26.00 1.62 5.98
CA VAL A 346 -25.91 1.37 7.43
C VAL A 346 -24.94 2.39 8.04
N TRP A 347 -25.34 3.01 9.15
CA TRP A 347 -24.57 4.07 9.82
C TRP A 347 -23.94 3.55 11.12
N SER A 348 -22.84 2.81 11.00
CA SER A 348 -22.05 2.27 12.12
C SER A 348 -20.56 2.24 11.77
N GLY A 349 -19.69 2.22 12.79
CA GLY A 349 -18.23 2.16 12.58
C GLY A 349 -17.80 0.93 11.77
N GLU A 350 -18.41 -0.23 12.03
CA GLU A 350 -18.14 -1.46 11.27
C GLU A 350 -18.62 -1.38 9.81
N ALA A 351 -19.76 -0.73 9.55
CA ALA A 351 -20.21 -0.50 8.17
C ALA A 351 -19.21 0.39 7.41
N TYR A 352 -18.73 1.48 8.03
CA TYR A 352 -17.74 2.35 7.41
C TYR A 352 -16.41 1.63 7.15
N LEU A 353 -15.95 0.79 8.09
CA LEU A 353 -14.81 -0.09 7.87
C LEU A 353 -15.05 -0.99 6.65
N SER A 354 -16.23 -1.62 6.55
CA SER A 354 -16.56 -2.50 5.42
C SER A 354 -16.53 -1.78 4.06
N TYR A 355 -16.97 -0.51 4.00
CA TYR A 355 -16.95 0.27 2.77
C TYR A 355 -15.52 0.57 2.34
N SER A 356 -14.65 0.94 3.28
CA SER A 356 -13.23 1.15 3.03
C SER A 356 -12.51 -0.13 2.61
N LEU A 357 -12.84 -1.29 3.20
CA LEU A 357 -12.29 -2.59 2.78
C LEU A 357 -12.68 -2.93 1.35
N GLY A 358 -13.93 -2.67 0.95
CA GLY A 358 -14.39 -2.86 -0.42
C GLY A 358 -13.63 -1.97 -1.41
N ALA A 359 -13.42 -0.70 -1.06
CA ALA A 359 -12.64 0.23 -1.88
C ALA A 359 -11.15 -0.19 -2.01
N LEU A 360 -10.51 -0.53 -0.89
CA LEU A 360 -9.11 -0.98 -0.86
C LEU A 360 -8.90 -2.30 -1.62
N SER A 361 -9.89 -3.19 -1.61
CA SER A 361 -9.86 -4.42 -2.42
C SER A 361 -9.74 -4.10 -3.91
N VAL A 362 -10.62 -3.22 -4.41
CA VAL A 362 -10.58 -2.78 -5.80
C VAL A 362 -9.25 -2.06 -6.10
N PHE A 363 -8.76 -1.21 -5.20
CA PHE A 363 -7.44 -0.58 -5.35
C PHE A 363 -6.31 -1.60 -5.48
N GLY A 364 -6.34 -2.69 -4.71
CA GLY A 364 -5.36 -3.78 -4.80
C GLY A 364 -5.38 -4.48 -6.17
N PHE A 365 -6.56 -4.78 -6.72
CA PHE A 365 -6.68 -5.36 -8.06
C PHE A 365 -6.25 -4.40 -9.17
N ILE A 366 -6.57 -3.11 -9.03
CA ILE A 366 -6.11 -2.07 -9.96
C ILE A 366 -4.58 -1.97 -9.93
N ALA A 367 -3.98 -1.88 -8.73
CA ALA A 367 -2.52 -1.82 -8.56
C ALA A 367 -1.82 -3.05 -9.16
N CYS A 368 -2.40 -4.25 -8.97
CA CYS A 368 -1.92 -5.48 -9.60
C CYS A 368 -1.87 -5.37 -11.13
N CYS A 369 -2.94 -4.87 -11.76
CA CYS A 369 -2.96 -4.69 -13.21
C CYS A 369 -2.01 -3.58 -13.68
N PHE A 370 -1.94 -2.46 -12.95
CA PHE A 370 -1.04 -1.35 -13.27
C PHE A 370 0.43 -1.79 -13.28
N VAL A 371 0.89 -2.45 -12.22
CA VAL A 371 2.28 -2.92 -12.14
C VAL A 371 2.58 -4.07 -13.09
N TRP A 372 1.55 -4.78 -13.58
CA TRP A 372 1.74 -5.84 -14.56
C TRP A 372 1.85 -5.30 -16.00
N PHE A 373 0.99 -4.36 -16.39
CA PHE A 373 0.86 -3.92 -17.78
C PHE A 373 1.46 -2.55 -18.08
N ASN A 374 1.38 -1.59 -17.16
CA ASN A 374 1.79 -0.22 -17.46
C ASN A 374 3.32 -0.06 -17.35
N ASN A 375 3.91 0.58 -18.37
CA ASN A 375 5.33 0.90 -18.47
C ASN A 375 5.66 2.39 -18.36
N THR A 376 4.65 3.26 -18.37
CA THR A 376 4.83 4.71 -18.21
C THR A 376 5.03 5.08 -16.73
N ALA A 377 4.10 4.67 -15.86
CA ALA A 377 4.16 4.89 -14.41
C ALA A 377 5.06 3.90 -13.67
N TYR A 378 5.31 2.72 -14.25
CA TYR A 378 6.28 1.75 -13.75
C TYR A 378 7.37 1.54 -14.79
N LEU A 379 8.58 2.04 -14.51
CA LEU A 379 9.69 2.04 -15.45
C LEU A 379 10.19 0.61 -15.75
N ARG A 380 9.71 -0.03 -16.83
CA ARG A 380 10.26 -1.21 -17.56
C ARG A 380 9.20 -1.84 -18.47
N GLU A 381 9.59 -2.64 -19.45
CA GLU A 381 8.66 -3.17 -20.45
C GLU A 381 8.73 -4.67 -20.60
N VAL A 382 7.60 -5.24 -21.01
CA VAL A 382 7.35 -6.66 -21.28
C VAL A 382 7.83 -7.00 -22.70
N ILE A 383 8.09 -8.28 -22.96
CA ILE A 383 8.73 -8.81 -24.17
C ILE A 383 7.75 -9.26 -25.26
N PHE A 384 8.25 -9.35 -26.49
CA PHE A 384 7.65 -10.11 -27.60
C PHE A 384 8.38 -11.45 -27.82
N GLY A 385 7.64 -12.54 -28.10
CA GLY A 385 8.13 -13.79 -28.70
C GLY A 385 7.06 -14.87 -29.07
N GLY A 386 7.14 -15.48 -30.26
CA GLY A 386 6.39 -16.70 -30.68
C GLY A 386 4.86 -16.68 -30.49
N GLU A 387 4.38 -17.26 -29.39
CA GLU A 387 2.97 -17.17 -28.92
C GLU A 387 2.51 -15.72 -28.62
N THR A 388 3.41 -14.74 -28.77
CA THR A 388 3.21 -13.30 -28.54
C THR A 388 2.22 -12.62 -29.47
N MET A 389 1.56 -13.34 -30.38
CA MET A 389 0.41 -12.79 -31.11
C MET A 389 -0.63 -12.20 -30.15
N ARG A 390 -0.72 -12.76 -28.92
CA ARG A 390 -1.56 -12.23 -27.82
C ARG A 390 -1.07 -10.92 -27.18
N PHE A 391 0.12 -10.44 -27.51
CA PHE A 391 0.75 -9.23 -26.94
C PHE A 391 0.99 -8.14 -28.00
N TRP A 392 0.28 -8.18 -29.12
CA TRP A 392 0.43 -7.20 -30.21
C TRP A 392 0.13 -5.74 -29.79
N ASP A 393 -0.63 -5.56 -28.70
CA ASP A 393 -0.96 -4.28 -28.08
C ASP A 393 0.24 -3.61 -27.38
N LEU A 394 1.36 -4.30 -27.18
CA LEU A 394 2.52 -3.74 -26.50
C LEU A 394 3.09 -2.53 -27.27
N ARG A 395 3.23 -1.43 -26.54
CA ARG A 395 3.87 -0.18 -26.97
C ARG A 395 5.10 0.04 -26.11
N ALA A 396 6.22 0.37 -26.73
CA ALA A 396 7.52 0.45 -26.08
C ALA A 396 8.45 1.46 -26.78
N PRO A 397 9.20 2.36 -26.11
CA PRO A 397 10.03 3.35 -26.78
C PRO A 397 11.18 2.70 -27.55
N TRP A 398 11.59 1.47 -27.23
CA TRP A 398 12.56 0.72 -28.05
C TRP A 398 11.95 0.06 -29.28
N LEU A 399 10.62 -0.05 -29.39
CA LEU A 399 9.93 -0.67 -30.51
C LEU A 399 9.18 0.33 -31.39
N GLU A 400 8.58 1.37 -30.80
CA GLU A 400 7.79 2.39 -31.53
C GLU A 400 8.52 3.03 -32.72
N PRO A 401 9.84 3.27 -32.70
CA PRO A 401 10.56 3.75 -33.88
C PRO A 401 10.44 2.84 -35.11
N LEU A 402 10.19 1.54 -34.92
CA LEU A 402 10.01 0.54 -35.98
C LEU A 402 8.55 0.40 -36.43
N ARG A 403 7.62 1.12 -35.79
CA ARG A 403 6.18 1.10 -36.10
C ARG A 403 5.83 2.24 -37.06
N GLY A 404 5.09 1.91 -38.12
CA GLY A 404 4.43 2.83 -39.04
C GLY A 404 2.90 2.80 -38.87
N PRO A 405 2.15 3.47 -39.76
CA PRO A 405 0.68 3.58 -39.65
C PRO A 405 -0.06 2.24 -39.64
N ASN A 406 0.52 1.20 -40.26
CA ASN A 406 -0.08 -0.12 -40.41
C ASN A 406 0.57 -1.19 -39.51
N GLY A 407 1.25 -0.79 -38.43
CA GLY A 407 2.02 -1.70 -37.57
C GLY A 407 3.52 -1.68 -37.89
N LEU A 408 4.23 -2.79 -37.72
CA LEU A 408 5.68 -2.83 -37.94
C LEU A 408 6.03 -2.57 -39.41
N ASP A 409 6.93 -1.61 -39.66
CA ASP A 409 7.33 -1.20 -41.00
C ASP A 409 8.50 -2.06 -41.51
N LEU A 410 8.26 -2.82 -42.58
CA LEU A 410 9.24 -3.72 -43.17
C LEU A 410 10.51 -2.99 -43.67
N SER A 411 10.39 -1.75 -44.12
CA SER A 411 11.54 -0.97 -44.57
C SER A 411 12.45 -0.58 -43.41
N ARG A 412 11.84 -0.17 -42.28
CA ARG A 412 12.56 0.17 -41.04
C ARG A 412 13.18 -1.06 -40.40
N LEU A 413 12.47 -2.20 -40.38
CA LEU A 413 13.02 -3.46 -39.89
C LEU A 413 14.27 -3.90 -40.66
N LYS A 414 14.40 -3.56 -41.94
CA LYS A 414 15.56 -3.93 -42.75
C LYS A 414 16.75 -2.98 -42.60
N LYS A 415 16.54 -1.74 -42.18
CA LYS A 415 17.54 -0.66 -42.34
C LYS A 415 17.79 0.16 -41.08
N ASP A 416 16.82 0.24 -40.18
CA ASP A 416 16.78 1.25 -39.13
C ASP A 416 16.88 0.67 -37.72
N ILE A 417 17.04 -0.67 -37.59
CA ILE A 417 17.30 -1.30 -36.29
C ILE A 417 18.63 -0.78 -35.75
N GLN A 418 18.59 -0.26 -34.52
CA GLN A 418 19.75 0.31 -33.85
C GLN A 418 20.34 -0.70 -32.84
N PRO A 419 21.68 -0.72 -32.65
CA PRO A 419 22.31 -1.63 -31.69
C PRO A 419 21.79 -1.49 -30.25
N TRP A 420 21.32 -0.31 -29.83
CA TRP A 420 20.75 -0.12 -28.50
C TRP A 420 19.37 -0.78 -28.35
N GLN A 421 18.58 -0.88 -29.43
CA GLN A 421 17.31 -1.61 -29.45
C GLN A 421 17.57 -3.10 -29.30
N GLU A 422 18.57 -3.64 -30.01
CA GLU A 422 18.98 -5.05 -29.90
C GLU A 422 19.45 -5.41 -28.48
N ARG A 423 20.30 -4.57 -27.87
CA ARG A 423 20.73 -4.76 -26.47
C ARG A 423 19.54 -4.73 -25.52
N ARG A 424 18.60 -3.81 -25.73
CA ARG A 424 17.40 -3.66 -24.91
C ARG A 424 16.47 -4.86 -25.03
N SER A 425 16.18 -5.31 -26.25
CA SER A 425 15.34 -6.48 -26.50
C SER A 425 15.96 -7.76 -25.95
N ALA A 426 17.26 -7.96 -26.14
CA ALA A 426 17.98 -9.11 -25.56
C ALA A 426 17.93 -9.10 -24.03
N LYS A 427 18.17 -7.93 -23.40
CA LYS A 427 18.09 -7.79 -21.94
C LYS A 427 16.70 -8.11 -21.41
N TYR A 428 15.64 -7.64 -22.06
CA TYR A 428 14.28 -7.93 -21.61
C TYR A 428 13.90 -9.38 -21.82
N MET A 429 14.32 -9.99 -22.94
CA MET A 429 14.11 -11.42 -23.20
C MET A 429 14.73 -12.29 -22.09
N THR A 430 15.95 -11.99 -21.66
CA THR A 430 16.66 -12.77 -20.62
C THR A 430 16.23 -12.46 -19.19
N HIS A 431 15.40 -11.43 -19.00
CA HIS A 431 14.86 -11.01 -17.71
C HIS A 431 13.33 -10.91 -17.81
N ALA A 432 12.73 -11.94 -18.42
CA ALA A 432 11.30 -12.15 -18.43
C ALA A 432 10.82 -12.36 -16.98
N PRO A 433 9.61 -11.90 -16.60
CA PRO A 433 9.12 -11.95 -15.23
C PRO A 433 8.65 -13.36 -14.78
N LEU A 434 9.51 -14.37 -14.99
CA LEU A 434 9.31 -15.75 -14.60
C LEU A 434 10.41 -16.18 -13.63
N GLY A 435 10.00 -16.86 -12.57
CA GLY A 435 10.90 -17.47 -11.60
C GLY A 435 10.11 -18.23 -10.53
N SER A 436 10.80 -19.04 -9.76
CA SER A 436 10.24 -19.84 -8.68
C SER A 436 10.11 -19.04 -7.36
N LEU A 437 9.40 -19.60 -6.38
CA LEU A 437 9.22 -18.99 -5.07
C LEU A 437 10.54 -18.83 -4.29
N ASN A 438 11.50 -19.75 -4.47
CA ASN A 438 12.85 -19.66 -3.91
C ASN A 438 13.81 -18.81 -4.77
N SER A 439 13.27 -18.00 -5.68
CA SER A 439 13.99 -17.03 -6.51
C SER A 439 14.91 -17.61 -7.59
N VAL A 440 14.65 -18.81 -8.09
CA VAL A 440 15.31 -19.35 -9.29
C VAL A 440 14.65 -18.74 -10.52
N GLY A 441 15.39 -17.90 -11.24
CA GLY A 441 14.91 -17.21 -12.43
C GLY A 441 14.84 -18.11 -13.65
N GLY A 442 13.82 -17.92 -14.48
CA GLY A 442 13.60 -18.72 -15.68
C GLY A 442 12.29 -19.51 -15.63
N VAL A 443 12.20 -20.53 -16.48
CA VAL A 443 11.02 -21.41 -16.55
C VAL A 443 11.00 -22.41 -15.38
N ALA A 444 9.86 -23.04 -15.13
CA ALA A 444 9.70 -23.97 -14.01
C ALA A 444 10.64 -25.20 -14.05
N THR A 445 11.20 -25.52 -15.22
CA THR A 445 12.15 -26.62 -15.43
C THR A 445 13.61 -26.14 -15.50
N GLU A 446 13.87 -24.86 -15.25
CA GLU A 446 15.22 -24.30 -15.25
C GLU A 446 16.02 -24.86 -14.06
N ILE A 447 17.32 -25.10 -14.28
CA ILE A 447 18.22 -25.51 -13.20
C ILE A 447 18.53 -24.32 -12.27
N ASN A 448 18.95 -24.61 -11.03
CA ASN A 448 19.38 -23.59 -10.08
C ASN A 448 20.65 -22.89 -10.59
N ALA A 449 20.50 -21.72 -11.21
CA ALA A 449 21.62 -20.95 -11.77
C ALA A 449 21.49 -19.43 -11.56
N VAL A 450 20.31 -18.86 -11.83
CA VAL A 450 20.09 -17.41 -11.77
C VAL A 450 19.18 -17.08 -10.59
N ASN A 451 19.63 -16.22 -9.67
CA ASN A 451 18.79 -15.70 -8.59
C ASN A 451 18.00 -14.48 -9.10
N TYR A 452 16.77 -14.69 -9.56
CA TYR A 452 15.95 -13.63 -10.15
C TYR A 452 14.45 -13.93 -10.05
N VAL A 453 13.70 -12.99 -9.48
CA VAL A 453 12.26 -12.84 -9.67
C VAL A 453 11.96 -11.37 -9.86
N SER A 454 11.19 -11.05 -10.90
CA SER A 454 10.88 -9.66 -11.23
C SER A 454 10.12 -8.97 -10.08
N PRO A 455 10.47 -7.71 -9.75
CA PRO A 455 9.65 -6.88 -8.86
C PRO A 455 8.19 -6.75 -9.30
N ARG A 456 7.90 -6.84 -10.61
CA ARG A 456 6.52 -6.86 -11.12
C ARG A 456 5.75 -8.09 -10.64
N SER A 457 6.38 -9.26 -10.64
CA SER A 457 5.77 -10.49 -10.13
C SER A 457 5.52 -10.40 -8.63
N TRP A 458 6.49 -9.91 -7.85
CA TRP A 458 6.32 -9.68 -6.41
C TRP A 458 5.18 -8.70 -6.10
N LEU A 459 5.15 -7.55 -6.78
CA LEU A 459 4.14 -6.53 -6.56
C LEU A 459 2.76 -7.00 -7.02
N ALA A 460 2.62 -7.58 -8.22
CA ALA A 460 1.34 -8.06 -8.72
C ALA A 460 0.73 -9.15 -7.82
N THR A 461 1.53 -10.16 -7.46
CA THR A 461 1.05 -11.27 -6.62
C THR A 461 0.68 -10.81 -5.21
N SER A 462 1.51 -10.00 -4.57
CA SER A 462 1.22 -9.45 -3.22
C SER A 462 -0.04 -8.60 -3.21
N HIS A 463 -0.22 -7.70 -4.19
CA HIS A 463 -1.40 -6.83 -4.27
C HIS A 463 -2.66 -7.59 -4.64
N PHE A 464 -2.57 -8.64 -5.45
CA PHE A 464 -3.70 -9.51 -5.73
C PHE A 464 -4.18 -10.24 -4.47
N VAL A 465 -3.25 -10.84 -3.72
CA VAL A 465 -3.56 -11.55 -2.46
C VAL A 465 -4.17 -10.59 -1.44
N LEU A 466 -3.60 -9.40 -1.30
CA LEU A 466 -4.16 -8.33 -0.45
C LEU A 466 -5.56 -7.92 -0.88
N GLY A 467 -5.75 -7.63 -2.17
CA GLY A 467 -7.03 -7.25 -2.74
C GLY A 467 -8.11 -8.32 -2.49
N PHE A 468 -7.76 -9.59 -2.63
CA PHE A 468 -8.64 -10.72 -2.33
C PHE A 468 -9.03 -10.80 -0.86
N PHE A 469 -8.06 -10.77 0.07
CA PHE A 469 -8.41 -10.86 1.50
C PHE A 469 -9.17 -9.63 2.01
N LEU A 470 -8.91 -8.44 1.45
CA LEU A 470 -9.70 -7.25 1.72
C LEU A 470 -11.14 -7.38 1.19
N PHE A 471 -11.35 -8.06 0.07
CA PHE A 471 -12.69 -8.40 -0.43
C PHE A 471 -13.42 -9.34 0.53
N VAL A 472 -12.74 -10.39 1.01
CA VAL A 472 -13.30 -11.30 2.02
C VAL A 472 -13.65 -10.53 3.30
N GLY A 473 -12.77 -9.64 3.75
CA GLY A 473 -13.03 -8.75 4.89
C GLY A 473 -14.22 -7.81 4.67
N HIS A 474 -14.39 -7.29 3.44
CA HIS A 474 -15.56 -6.51 3.06
C HIS A 474 -16.85 -7.32 3.21
N LEU A 475 -16.90 -8.54 2.66
CA LEU A 475 -18.07 -9.42 2.78
C LEU A 475 -18.40 -9.74 4.24
N TRP A 476 -17.37 -10.09 5.03
CA TRP A 476 -17.51 -10.37 6.45
C TRP A 476 -18.10 -9.20 7.23
N HIS A 477 -17.46 -8.03 7.17
CA HIS A 477 -17.86 -6.87 7.96
C HIS A 477 -19.15 -6.22 7.46
N SER A 478 -19.42 -6.23 6.15
CA SER A 478 -20.67 -5.68 5.61
C SER A 478 -21.87 -6.55 6.01
N GLY A 479 -21.74 -7.88 5.94
CA GLY A 479 -22.73 -8.84 6.42
C GLY A 479 -22.98 -8.69 7.91
N ARG A 480 -21.92 -8.67 8.72
CA ARG A 480 -22.00 -8.50 10.18
C ARG A 480 -22.60 -7.15 10.58
N ALA A 481 -22.19 -6.05 9.95
CA ALA A 481 -22.74 -4.73 10.22
C ALA A 481 -24.24 -4.65 9.91
N ARG A 482 -24.70 -5.30 8.84
CA ARG A 482 -26.13 -5.38 8.50
C ARG A 482 -26.90 -6.21 9.52
N ALA A 483 -26.40 -7.39 9.89
CA ALA A 483 -27.02 -8.24 10.91
C ALA A 483 -27.09 -7.54 12.26
N ALA A 484 -26.02 -6.84 12.66
CA ALA A 484 -25.96 -6.09 13.93
C ALA A 484 -26.89 -4.88 13.93
N ALA A 485 -27.02 -4.19 12.79
CA ALA A 485 -27.99 -3.10 12.66
C ALA A 485 -29.44 -3.58 12.73
N ALA A 486 -29.71 -4.82 12.32
CA ALA A 486 -31.02 -5.45 12.38
C ALA A 486 -31.28 -6.25 13.67
N GLY A 487 -30.24 -6.48 14.50
CA GLY A 487 -30.36 -7.04 15.85
C GLY A 487 -30.36 -8.56 15.96
N PHE A 488 -29.82 -9.28 14.97
CA PHE A 488 -29.77 -10.75 14.97
C PHE A 488 -28.36 -11.32 14.75
N GLU A 489 -27.30 -10.53 14.95
CA GLU A 489 -25.91 -10.94 14.76
C GLU A 489 -25.43 -12.04 15.73
N LYS A 490 -26.17 -12.25 16.82
CA LYS A 490 -25.85 -13.24 17.86
C LYS A 490 -26.62 -14.56 17.73
N GLY A 491 -27.50 -14.66 16.75
CA GLY A 491 -28.33 -15.84 16.52
C GLY A 491 -29.81 -15.50 16.32
N ILE A 492 -30.59 -16.54 16.06
CA ILE A 492 -32.05 -16.46 15.87
C ILE A 492 -32.72 -16.45 17.24
N ASP A 493 -33.70 -15.56 17.42
CA ASP A 493 -34.59 -15.60 18.58
C ASP A 493 -35.45 -16.85 18.52
N ARG A 494 -35.36 -17.69 19.56
CA ARG A 494 -36.08 -18.97 19.63
C ARG A 494 -37.59 -18.78 19.72
N ASP A 495 -38.06 -17.63 20.23
CA ASP A 495 -39.48 -17.34 20.38
C ASP A 495 -40.07 -16.64 19.14
N LEU A 496 -39.19 -16.05 18.30
CA LEU A 496 -39.57 -15.23 17.14
C LEU A 496 -38.82 -15.65 15.86
N GLU A 497 -38.66 -16.96 15.63
CA GLU A 497 -38.01 -17.48 14.43
C GLU A 497 -38.78 -17.06 13.16
N PRO A 498 -38.21 -16.20 12.28
CA PRO A 498 -38.98 -15.60 11.17
C PRO A 498 -39.53 -16.62 10.18
N ILE A 499 -38.84 -17.75 10.00
CA ILE A 499 -39.22 -18.80 9.05
C ILE A 499 -40.55 -19.45 9.46
N LEU A 500 -40.84 -19.55 10.76
CA LEU A 500 -42.10 -20.14 11.26
C LEU A 500 -43.33 -19.29 10.94
N PHE A 501 -43.15 -18.00 10.64
CA PHE A 501 -44.22 -17.08 10.25
C PHE A 501 -44.39 -16.97 8.72
N MET A 502 -43.55 -17.64 7.92
CA MET A 502 -43.67 -17.67 6.47
C MET A 502 -44.58 -18.80 6.02
N THR A 503 -45.28 -18.60 4.91
CA THR A 503 -46.06 -19.67 4.26
C THR A 503 -45.12 -20.79 3.82
N PRO A 504 -45.44 -22.07 4.10
CA PRO A 504 -44.68 -23.19 3.56
C PRO A 504 -44.61 -23.11 2.04
N LEU A 505 -43.49 -23.56 1.47
CA LEU A 505 -43.25 -23.47 0.03
C LEU A 505 -44.05 -24.49 -0.81
N ASN A 506 -44.72 -25.45 -0.16
CA ASN A 506 -45.41 -26.58 -0.80
C ASN A 506 -46.92 -26.50 -0.72
#